data_AF-A0A7V8EY02-F1
#
_entry.id   AF-A0A7V8EY02-F1
#
_cell.length_a   1.000
_cell.length_b   1.000
_cell.length_c   1.000
_cell.angle_alpha   90.00
_cell.angle_beta   90.00
_cell.angle_gamma   90.00
#
_symmetry.space_group_name_H-M   'P 1'
#
loop_
_entity.id
_entity.type
_entity.pdbx_description
1 polymer ?
#
loop_
_entity_poly.entity_id
_entity_poly.type
_entity_poly.pdbx_seq_one_letter_code
_entity_poly.pdbx_strand_id
1 'polypeptide(L)'
;MNTDWQQIRDMMNTVIDSCEQIEAAGYREEYRSAKVQIEEQDYSVHEFLISAWTLPENLRYRIIQERHDQGASVPYVPESARALVAMAQACAELIGAADTAPAKQAISGMQHWYTHYAVPHIKTAIEQAKKAEA
;
A
#
# COMPACT_ATOMS: atom_id res chain seq x y z
N MET A 1 17.48 -5.65 -10.43
CA MET A 1 16.29 -5.72 -9.56
C MET A 1 15.13 -6.18 -10.42
N ASN A 2 14.50 -7.30 -10.08
CA ASN A 2 13.31 -7.79 -10.78
C ASN A 2 12.15 -7.80 -9.78
N THR A 3 11.33 -6.76 -9.81
CA THR A 3 10.18 -6.60 -8.91
C THR A 3 8.93 -7.01 -9.66
N ASP A 4 8.15 -7.92 -9.08
CA ASP A 4 6.79 -8.19 -9.57
C ASP A 4 5.86 -7.06 -9.14
N TRP A 5 5.79 -6.03 -9.99
CA TRP A 5 4.93 -4.88 -9.75
C TRP A 5 3.44 -5.21 -9.85
N GLN A 6 3.08 -6.27 -10.57
CA GLN A 6 1.68 -6.67 -10.69
C GLN A 6 1.19 -7.25 -9.37
N GLN A 7 1.97 -8.14 -8.75
CA GLN A 7 1.66 -8.69 -7.43
C GLN A 7 1.46 -7.59 -6.37
N ILE A 8 2.33 -6.56 -6.36
CA ILE A 8 2.19 -5.43 -5.42
C ILE A 8 0.88 -4.66 -5.67
N ARG A 9 0.53 -4.41 -6.94
CA ARG A 9 -0.73 -3.74 -7.28
C ARG A 9 -1.93 -4.57 -6.86
N ASP A 10 -1.91 -5.87 -7.11
CA ASP A 10 -3.01 -6.78 -6.76
C ASP A 10 -3.23 -6.79 -5.24
N MET A 11 -2.15 -6.87 -4.44
CA MET A 11 -2.24 -6.81 -2.98
C MET A 11 -2.84 -5.49 -2.49
N MET A 12 -2.36 -4.35 -3.01
CA MET A 12 -2.83 -3.03 -2.58
C MET A 12 -4.28 -2.79 -3.03
N ASN A 13 -4.63 -3.11 -4.28
CA ASN A 13 -5.98 -2.96 -4.80
C ASN A 13 -6.96 -3.87 -4.05
N THR A 14 -6.58 -5.10 -3.70
CA THR A 14 -7.45 -5.99 -2.90
C THR A 14 -7.89 -5.32 -1.59
N VAL A 15 -6.98 -4.64 -0.89
CA VAL A 15 -7.30 -3.92 0.35
C VAL A 15 -8.14 -2.67 0.06
N ILE A 16 -7.80 -1.90 -0.99
CA ILE A 16 -8.57 -0.72 -1.40
C ILE A 16 -10.02 -1.10 -1.73
N ASP A 17 -10.21 -2.09 -2.61
CA ASP A 17 -11.53 -2.56 -3.04
C ASP A 17 -12.34 -3.11 -1.86
N SER A 18 -11.68 -3.77 -0.91
CA SER A 18 -12.33 -4.24 0.32
C SER A 18 -12.79 -3.09 1.20
N CYS A 19 -11.95 -2.06 1.40
CA CYS A 19 -12.32 -0.85 2.14
C CYS A 19 -13.48 -0.11 1.49
N GLU A 20 -13.46 0.03 0.15
CA GLU A 20 -14.57 0.64 -0.62
C GLU A 20 -15.88 -0.13 -0.43
N GLN A 21 -15.84 -1.47 -0.46
CA GLN A 21 -17.01 -2.31 -0.23
C GLN A 21 -17.54 -2.21 1.21
N ILE A 22 -16.65 -2.17 2.20
CA ILE A 22 -17.03 -1.99 3.61
C ILE A 22 -17.68 -0.61 3.83
N GLU A 23 -17.14 0.44 3.22
CA GLU A 23 -17.70 1.79 3.26
C GLU A 23 -19.08 1.84 2.56
N ALA A 24 -19.18 1.27 1.36
CA ALA A 24 -20.44 1.20 0.60
C ALA A 24 -21.54 0.38 1.31
N ALA A 25 -21.16 -0.60 2.14
CA ALA A 25 -22.08 -1.33 3.00
C ALA A 25 -22.63 -0.48 4.17
N GLY A 26 -22.16 0.76 4.32
CA GLY A 26 -22.60 1.69 5.34
C GLY A 26 -21.96 1.41 6.71
N TYR A 27 -20.72 0.92 6.73
CA TYR A 27 -19.99 0.74 7.99
C TYR A 27 -19.96 2.03 8.82
N ARG A 28 -20.22 1.89 10.12
CA ARG A 28 -20.12 2.94 11.13
C ARG A 28 -19.51 2.34 12.38
N GLU A 29 -18.86 3.18 13.19
CA GLU A 29 -18.20 2.73 14.42
C GLU A 29 -19.17 2.03 15.37
N GLU A 30 -20.44 2.45 15.40
CA GLU A 30 -21.49 1.82 16.22
C GLU A 30 -21.74 0.34 15.87
N TYR A 31 -21.39 -0.10 14.66
CA TYR A 31 -21.60 -1.48 14.21
C TYR A 31 -20.45 -2.43 14.58
N ARG A 32 -19.40 -1.96 15.27
CA ARG A 32 -18.26 -2.80 15.66
C ARG A 32 -18.64 -4.07 16.43
N SER A 33 -19.69 -4.00 17.26
CA SER A 33 -20.17 -5.14 18.05
C SER A 33 -21.19 -6.02 17.32
N ALA A 34 -21.61 -5.66 16.10
CA ALA A 34 -22.48 -6.52 15.30
C ALA A 34 -21.76 -7.83 14.96
N LYS A 35 -22.49 -8.94 14.96
CA LYS A 35 -21.92 -10.30 14.85
C LYS A 35 -22.48 -11.06 13.67
N VAL A 36 -21.66 -11.97 13.15
CA VAL A 36 -22.05 -13.03 12.23
C VAL A 36 -21.56 -14.36 12.77
N GLN A 37 -22.35 -15.43 12.60
CA GLN A 37 -21.95 -16.77 12.99
C GLN A 37 -21.27 -17.47 11.81
N ILE A 38 -20.06 -17.99 12.03
CA ILE A 38 -19.26 -18.77 11.08
C ILE A 38 -18.74 -20.00 11.80
N GLU A 39 -19.00 -21.20 11.26
CA GLU A 39 -18.55 -22.47 11.85
C GLU A 39 -18.84 -22.58 13.36
N GLU A 40 -20.10 -22.30 13.74
CA GLU A 40 -20.61 -22.31 15.12
C GLU A 40 -20.01 -21.24 16.07
N GLN A 41 -19.08 -20.42 15.59
CA GLN A 41 -18.48 -19.33 16.35
C GLN A 41 -19.00 -17.95 15.90
N ASP A 42 -19.31 -17.09 16.86
CA ASP A 42 -19.66 -15.70 16.60
C ASP A 42 -18.40 -14.86 16.37
N TYR A 43 -18.39 -14.10 15.29
CA TYR A 43 -17.37 -13.09 15.00
C TYR A 43 -18.01 -11.72 14.86
N SER A 44 -17.43 -10.74 15.54
CA SER A 44 -17.82 -9.35 15.44
C SER A 44 -17.19 -8.67 14.23
N VAL A 45 -17.85 -7.61 13.74
CA VAL A 45 -17.28 -6.70 12.73
C VAL A 45 -15.90 -6.19 13.17
N HIS A 46 -15.73 -5.88 14.46
CA HIS A 46 -14.45 -5.41 14.97
C HIS A 46 -13.33 -6.45 14.84
N GLU A 47 -13.61 -7.74 15.07
CA GLU A 47 -12.62 -8.81 14.91
C GLU A 47 -12.18 -8.99 13.45
N PHE A 48 -13.10 -8.83 12.49
CA PHE A 48 -12.74 -8.79 11.07
C PHE A 48 -11.84 -7.60 10.75
N LEU A 49 -12.18 -6.42 11.26
CA LEU A 49 -11.38 -5.21 11.06
C LEU A 49 -9.98 -5.39 11.67
N ILE A 50 -9.87 -5.93 12.90
CA ILE A 50 -8.59 -6.26 13.53
C ILE A 50 -7.76 -7.19 12.63
N SER A 51 -8.40 -8.21 12.08
CA SER A 51 -7.74 -9.16 11.19
C SER A 51 -7.25 -8.47 9.91
N ALA A 52 -8.01 -7.51 9.37
CA ALA A 52 -7.68 -6.79 8.15
C ALA A 52 -6.36 -5.99 8.25
N TRP A 53 -5.99 -5.48 9.44
CA TRP A 53 -4.68 -4.80 9.62
C TRP A 53 -3.58 -5.69 10.20
N THR A 54 -3.92 -6.72 10.98
CA THR A 54 -2.91 -7.65 11.53
C THR A 54 -2.39 -8.67 10.51
N LEU A 55 -3.22 -9.10 9.55
CA LEU A 55 -2.81 -10.04 8.52
C LEU A 55 -1.68 -9.48 7.62
N PRO A 56 -1.75 -8.25 7.07
CA PRO A 56 -0.65 -7.66 6.31
C PRO A 56 0.64 -7.49 7.12
N GLU A 57 0.53 -7.17 8.42
CA GLU A 57 1.69 -7.09 9.31
C GLU A 57 2.39 -8.44 9.45
N ASN A 58 1.63 -9.50 9.72
CA ASN A 58 2.17 -10.86 9.82
C ASN A 58 2.80 -11.31 8.51
N LEU A 59 2.16 -11.02 7.37
CA LEU A 59 2.70 -11.29 6.04
C LEU A 59 4.03 -10.57 5.81
N ARG A 60 4.16 -9.31 6.25
CA ARG A 60 5.42 -8.57 6.15
C ARG A 60 6.55 -9.28 6.89
N TYR A 61 6.32 -9.71 8.14
CA TYR A 61 7.34 -10.45 8.89
C TYR A 61 7.69 -11.78 8.22
N ARG A 62 6.68 -12.48 7.69
CA ARG A 62 6.91 -13.72 6.94
C ARG A 62 7.79 -13.51 5.71
N ILE A 63 7.53 -12.47 4.92
CA ILE A 63 8.36 -12.11 3.75
C ILE A 63 9.80 -11.80 4.19
N ILE A 64 10.00 -11.05 5.27
CA ILE A 64 11.34 -10.74 5.78
C ILE A 64 12.09 -12.02 6.19
N GLN A 65 11.41 -12.91 6.91
CA GLN A 65 11.97 -14.19 7.32
C GLN A 65 12.35 -15.06 6.11
N GLU A 66 11.44 -15.24 5.15
CA GLU A 66 11.71 -16.08 3.98
C GLU A 66 12.85 -15.52 3.12
N ARG A 67 12.97 -14.19 3.01
CA ARG A 67 14.12 -13.56 2.37
C ARG A 67 15.43 -13.87 3.10
N HIS A 68 15.42 -13.84 4.43
CA HIS A 68 16.59 -14.19 5.21
C HIS A 68 16.98 -15.66 5.00
N ASP A 69 16.02 -16.56 5.09
CA ASP A 69 16.24 -18.00 4.93
C ASP A 69 16.77 -18.36 3.52
N GLN A 70 16.42 -17.56 2.51
CA GLN A 70 16.93 -17.67 1.13
C GLN A 70 18.25 -16.92 0.87
N GLY A 71 18.85 -16.30 1.88
CA GLY A 71 20.07 -15.47 1.70
C GLY A 71 19.84 -14.19 0.89
N ALA A 72 18.59 -13.75 0.75
CA ALA A 72 18.15 -12.59 -0.01
C ALA A 72 17.70 -11.42 0.87
N SER A 73 18.20 -11.37 2.12
CA SER A 73 18.06 -10.23 3.01
C SER A 73 18.58 -8.96 2.34
N VAL A 74 17.83 -7.86 2.48
CA VAL A 74 18.30 -6.55 2.00
C VAL A 74 19.03 -5.86 3.15
N PRO A 75 20.27 -5.37 2.95
CA PRO A 75 21.00 -4.66 4.00
C PRO A 75 20.39 -3.30 4.35
N TYR A 76 19.54 -2.74 3.48
CA TYR A 76 18.79 -1.51 3.73
C TYR A 76 17.45 -1.54 3.00
N VAL A 77 16.49 -0.70 3.41
CA VAL A 77 15.20 -0.57 2.72
C VAL A 77 15.40 0.19 1.40
N PRO A 78 15.13 -0.40 0.22
CA PRO A 78 15.30 0.27 -1.07
C PRO A 78 14.46 1.53 -1.22
N GLU A 79 14.92 2.49 -2.03
CA GLU A 79 14.26 3.78 -2.26
C GLU A 79 12.83 3.62 -2.78
N SER A 80 12.60 2.65 -3.66
CA SER A 80 11.27 2.35 -4.20
C SER A 80 10.30 1.85 -3.13
N ALA A 81 10.77 1.06 -2.17
CA ALA A 81 9.96 0.60 -1.03
C ALA A 81 9.64 1.77 -0.09
N ARG A 82 10.61 2.67 0.16
CA ARG A 82 10.40 3.88 0.96
C ARG A 82 9.35 4.79 0.34
N ALA A 83 9.44 5.02 -0.97
CA ALA A 83 8.47 5.82 -1.71
C ALA A 83 7.05 5.22 -1.63
N LEU A 84 6.92 3.90 -1.78
CA LEU A 84 5.62 3.22 -1.70
C LEU A 84 5.00 3.33 -0.30
N VAL A 85 5.77 3.12 0.77
CA VAL A 85 5.28 3.24 2.15
C VAL A 85 4.85 4.67 2.46
N ALA A 86 5.65 5.67 2.09
CA ALA A 86 5.30 7.06 2.28
C ALA A 86 4.02 7.45 1.50
N MET A 87 3.85 6.93 0.28
CA MET A 87 2.62 7.13 -0.49
C MET A 87 1.42 6.46 0.17
N ALA A 88 1.55 5.22 0.64
CA ALA A 88 0.48 4.51 1.32
C ALA A 88 0.02 5.25 2.59
N GLN A 89 0.96 5.80 3.36
CA GLN A 89 0.65 6.65 4.51
C GLN A 89 -0.10 7.93 4.12
N ALA A 90 0.35 8.62 3.07
CA ALA A 90 -0.36 9.81 2.57
C ALA A 90 -1.77 9.49 2.04
N CYS A 91 -1.95 8.34 1.38
CA CYS A 91 -3.25 7.87 0.93
C CYS A 91 -4.18 7.51 2.11
N ALA A 92 -3.64 6.96 3.20
CA ALA A 92 -4.44 6.62 4.38
C ALA A 92 -5.10 7.85 5.01
N GLU A 93 -4.45 9.02 4.98
CA GLU A 93 -5.03 10.30 5.45
C GLU A 93 -6.21 10.79 4.59
N LEU A 94 -6.44 10.21 3.42
CA LEU A 94 -7.59 10.55 2.56
C LEU A 94 -8.84 9.72 2.85
N ILE A 95 -8.72 8.64 3.63
CA ILE A 95 -9.85 7.79 4.00
C ILE A 95 -10.85 8.63 4.81
N GLY A 96 -12.12 8.67 4.37
CA GLY A 96 -13.16 9.49 4.98
C GLY A 96 -13.04 11.01 4.76
N ALA A 97 -12.09 11.48 3.93
CA ALA A 97 -11.84 12.91 3.72
C ALA A 97 -12.44 13.49 2.43
N ALA A 98 -13.27 12.72 1.71
CA ALA A 98 -13.77 13.06 0.38
C ALA A 98 -14.44 14.44 0.30
N ASP A 99 -15.30 14.77 1.28
CA ASP A 99 -16.04 16.04 1.30
C ASP A 99 -15.13 17.26 1.48
N THR A 100 -14.07 17.12 2.26
CA THR A 100 -13.11 18.21 2.51
C THR A 100 -12.02 18.30 1.45
N ALA A 101 -11.77 17.20 0.72
CA ALA A 101 -10.78 17.06 -0.34
C ALA A 101 -9.43 17.77 -0.02
N PRO A 102 -8.77 17.41 1.10
CA PRO A 102 -7.60 18.14 1.59
C PRO A 102 -6.43 18.03 0.59
N ALA A 103 -5.58 19.05 0.59
CA ALA A 103 -4.32 19.07 -0.17
C ALA A 103 -4.44 18.80 -1.69
N LYS A 104 -5.62 19.02 -2.31
CA LYS A 104 -5.89 18.72 -3.73
C LYS A 104 -4.82 19.20 -4.71
N GLN A 105 -4.33 20.43 -4.54
CA GLN A 105 -3.26 20.99 -5.38
C GLN A 105 -1.92 20.27 -5.17
N ALA A 106 -1.56 19.95 -3.93
CA ALA A 106 -0.33 19.24 -3.62
C ALA A 106 -0.36 17.79 -4.16
N ILE A 107 -1.51 17.12 -4.07
CA ILE A 107 -1.73 15.78 -4.64
C ILE A 107 -1.54 15.80 -6.16
N SER A 108 -2.17 16.75 -6.86
CA SER A 108 -2.00 16.90 -8.31
C SER A 108 -0.56 17.24 -8.68
N GLY A 109 0.08 18.14 -7.93
CA GLY A 109 1.49 18.49 -8.12
C GLY A 109 2.43 17.29 -7.93
N MET A 110 2.17 16.45 -6.94
CA MET A 110 2.93 15.22 -6.70
C MET A 110 2.78 14.22 -7.87
N GLN A 111 1.55 14.01 -8.36
CA GLN A 111 1.31 13.14 -9.52
C GLN A 111 2.04 13.64 -10.76
N HIS A 112 1.97 14.95 -11.02
CA HIS A 112 2.70 15.59 -12.12
C HIS A 112 4.22 15.43 -11.95
N TRP A 113 4.74 15.65 -10.73
CA TRP A 113 6.15 15.50 -10.43
C TRP A 113 6.64 14.09 -10.73
N TYR A 114 5.95 13.02 -10.30
CA TYR A 114 6.37 11.66 -10.64
C TYR A 114 6.37 11.39 -12.14
N THR A 115 5.28 11.76 -12.82
CA THR A 115 5.03 11.35 -14.21
C THR A 115 5.79 12.18 -15.25
N HIS A 116 5.94 13.49 -15.02
CA HIS A 116 6.50 14.43 -15.99
C HIS A 116 7.88 14.98 -15.60
N TYR A 117 8.26 14.88 -14.31
CA TYR A 117 9.53 15.40 -13.84
C TYR A 117 10.49 14.27 -13.42
N ALA A 118 10.21 13.55 -12.35
CA ALA A 118 11.14 12.58 -11.76
C ALA A 118 11.48 11.42 -12.71
N VAL A 119 10.47 10.67 -13.18
CA VAL A 119 10.71 9.46 -13.99
C VAL A 119 11.43 9.78 -15.31
N PRO A 120 11.04 10.79 -16.10
CA PRO A 120 11.77 11.13 -17.33
C PRO A 120 13.25 11.49 -17.08
N HIS A 121 13.53 12.37 -16.11
CA HIS A 121 14.90 12.81 -15.85
C HIS A 121 15.78 11.70 -15.28
N ILE A 122 15.24 10.84 -14.40
CA ILE A 122 15.95 9.67 -13.89
C ILE A 122 16.31 8.72 -15.05
N LYS A 123 15.38 8.46 -15.98
CA LYS A 123 15.65 7.63 -17.16
C LYS A 123 16.76 8.23 -18.02
N THR A 124 16.69 9.53 -18.32
CA THR A 124 17.72 10.22 -19.09
C THR A 124 19.10 10.13 -18.42
N ALA A 125 19.18 10.35 -17.10
CA ALA A 125 20.44 10.25 -16.36
C ALA A 125 21.04 8.83 -16.43
N ILE A 126 20.22 7.79 -16.28
CA ILE A 126 20.65 6.39 -16.41
C ILE A 126 21.14 6.08 -17.83
N GLU A 127 20.43 6.56 -18.85
CA GLU A 127 20.83 6.38 -20.25
C GLU A 127 22.16 7.06 -20.57
N GLN A 128 22.39 8.26 -20.03
CA GLN A 128 23.65 8.98 -20.17
C GLN A 128 24.81 8.24 -19.49
N ALA A 129 24.60 7.73 -18.27
CA ALA A 129 25.59 6.95 -17.55
C ALA A 129 26.02 5.70 -18.34
N LYS A 130 25.05 4.95 -18.87
CA LYS A 130 25.32 3.75 -19.70
C LYS A 130 26.14 4.07 -20.95
N LYS A 131 25.94 5.24 -21.56
CA LYS A 131 26.71 5.68 -22.75
C LYS A 131 28.14 6.07 -22.40
N ALA A 132 28.39 6.57 -21.19
CA ALA A 132 29.73 6.95 -20.74
C ALA A 132 30.59 5.74 -20.35
N GLU A 133 29.96 4.60 -20.04
CA GLU A 133 30.61 3.33 -19.72
C GLU A 133 30.91 2.46 -20.96
N ALA A 134 30.38 2.82 -22.13
CA ALA A 134 30.51 2.09 -23.41
C ALA A 134 31.57 2.73 -24.32
#